data_AF-A0A3D2QP44-F1
#
_entry.id   AF-A0A3D2QP44-F1
#
_cell.length_a   1.000
_cell.length_b   1.000
_cell.length_c   1.000
_cell.angle_alpha   90.00
_cell.angle_beta   90.00
_cell.angle_gamma   90.00
#
_symmetry.space_group_name_H-M   'P 1'
#
loop_
_entity.id
_entity.type
_entity.pdbx_description
1 polymer ?
#
loop_
_entity_poly.entity_id
_entity_poly.type
_entity_poly.pdbx_seq_one_letter_code
_entity_poly.pdbx_strand_id
1 'polypeptide(L)'
;MKSLDDDLINFKRDAEGKLVFNTRYNTYDTVTRYYNYDSFAGINYVVDITKPAGQRVSIKTMTNGGAFQLDRTYVVAINSYRAQGGGGHLAAAGITSEMALDRILYSTDKDLRFYLMEAFETKGEIVPTVDNNWLVIPNLWVQRGMKNSYPKLYTTP
;
A
#
# COMPACT_ATOMS: atom_id res chain seq x y z
N MET A 1 -0.32 14.07 8.39
CA MET A 1 0.69 15.04 8.86
C MET A 1 -0.05 16.25 9.42
N LYS A 2 0.60 17.02 10.28
CA LYS A 2 0.11 18.26 10.90
C LYS A 2 0.99 19.46 10.55
N SER A 3 2.26 19.23 10.17
CA SER A 3 3.21 20.27 9.79
C SER A 3 4.12 19.85 8.63
N LEU A 4 4.89 20.79 8.06
CA LEU A 4 5.89 20.53 7.02
C LEU A 4 7.18 19.86 7.54
N ASP A 5 7.34 19.78 8.85
CA ASP A 5 8.49 19.13 9.50
C ASP A 5 8.17 17.69 9.90
N ASP A 6 6.92 17.27 9.72
CA ASP A 6 6.50 15.90 9.95
C ASP A 6 7.13 14.94 8.94
N ASP A 7 7.22 13.68 9.34
CA ASP A 7 7.52 12.57 8.45
C ASP A 7 6.33 12.22 7.56
N LEU A 8 6.62 11.82 6.31
CA LEU A 8 5.61 11.17 5.47
C LEU A 8 5.28 9.76 6.02
N ILE A 9 6.30 9.06 6.52
CA ILE A 9 6.16 7.72 7.08
C ILE A 9 5.87 7.78 8.58
N ASN A 10 4.92 6.98 9.03
CA ASN A 10 4.60 6.88 10.45
C ASN A 10 5.62 5.97 11.16
N PHE A 11 6.67 6.57 11.73
CA PHE A 11 7.68 5.85 12.50
C PHE A 11 7.23 5.55 13.93
N LYS A 12 7.66 4.39 14.44
CA LYS A 12 7.41 3.99 15.83
C LYS A 12 8.25 4.86 16.76
N ARG A 13 7.63 5.25 17.88
CA ARG A 13 8.27 6.00 18.97
C ARG A 13 8.20 5.19 20.26
N ASP A 14 9.20 5.36 21.12
CA ASP A 14 9.21 4.82 22.49
C ASP A 14 8.33 5.67 23.43
N ALA A 15 8.32 5.33 24.73
CA ALA A 15 7.52 6.02 25.73
C ALA A 15 7.95 7.49 25.92
N GLU A 16 9.21 7.80 25.62
CA GLU A 16 9.83 9.12 25.67
C GLU A 16 9.62 9.91 24.36
N GLY A 17 9.00 9.31 23.35
CA GLY A 17 8.70 9.93 22.06
C GLY A 17 9.87 9.91 21.06
N LYS A 18 10.97 9.22 21.35
CA LYS A 18 12.12 9.06 20.45
C LYS A 18 11.87 7.95 19.44
N LEU A 19 12.42 8.10 18.24
CA LEU A 19 12.29 7.08 17.19
C LEU A 19 12.99 5.78 17.59
N VAL A 20 12.32 4.66 17.35
CA VAL A 20 12.86 3.32 17.64
C VAL A 20 13.75 2.88 16.48
N PHE A 21 15.05 2.75 16.74
CA PHE A 21 16.02 2.24 15.75
C PHE A 21 16.18 0.73 15.86
N ASN A 22 16.15 0.04 14.72
CA ASN A 22 16.27 -1.41 14.63
C ASN A 22 17.66 -1.79 14.09
N THR A 23 18.53 -2.23 14.98
CA THR A 23 19.91 -2.61 14.64
C THR A 23 20.00 -3.83 13.73
N ARG A 24 19.01 -4.72 13.74
CA ARG A 24 18.98 -5.90 12.86
C ARG A 24 18.79 -5.52 11.39
N TYR A 25 18.01 -4.49 11.13
CA TYR A 25 17.67 -4.04 9.77
C TYR A 25 18.34 -2.73 9.39
N ASN A 26 19.16 -2.15 10.28
CA ASN A 26 19.81 -0.85 10.12
C ASN A 26 18.82 0.22 9.62
N THR A 27 17.68 0.35 10.31
CA THR A 27 16.60 1.28 9.90
C THR A 27 15.70 1.60 11.09
N TYR A 28 14.96 2.71 11.02
CA TYR A 28 13.95 3.02 12.04
C TYR A 28 12.68 2.20 11.84
N ASP A 29 12.15 1.63 12.93
CA ASP A 29 10.91 0.86 12.87
C ASP A 29 9.72 1.76 12.51
N THR A 30 8.85 1.26 11.64
CA THR A 30 7.59 1.91 11.26
C THR A 30 6.44 1.35 12.09
N VAL A 31 5.40 2.16 12.33
CA VAL A 31 4.17 1.72 13.02
C VAL A 31 3.48 0.60 12.23
N THR A 32 3.41 0.77 10.91
CA THR A 32 2.91 -0.24 9.98
C THR A 32 4.08 -0.78 9.16
N ARG A 33 4.24 -2.10 9.09
CA ARG A 33 5.28 -2.74 8.28
C ARG A 33 5.12 -2.41 6.80
N TYR A 34 6.22 -2.22 6.08
CA TYR A 34 6.22 -1.77 4.68
C TYR A 34 5.43 -2.71 3.74
N TYR A 35 5.45 -4.01 3.99
CA TYR A 35 4.69 -5.00 3.22
C TYR A 35 3.17 -4.97 3.48
N ASN A 36 2.68 -4.10 4.37
CA ASN A 36 1.26 -3.83 4.60
C ASN A 36 0.80 -2.51 3.94
N TYR A 37 1.63 -1.90 3.08
CA TYR A 37 1.20 -0.82 2.21
C TYR A 37 0.91 -1.40 0.82
N ASP A 38 -0.33 -1.25 0.36
CA ASP A 38 -0.77 -1.69 -0.96
C ASP A 38 -1.04 -0.48 -1.85
N SER A 39 -0.73 -0.64 -3.14
CA SER A 39 -1.24 0.21 -4.22
C SER A 39 -2.20 -0.61 -5.07
N PHE A 40 -3.30 0.00 -5.51
CA PHE A 40 -4.29 -0.65 -6.36
C PHE A 40 -4.18 -0.19 -7.80
N ALA A 41 -4.28 -1.11 -8.76
CA ALA A 41 -4.49 -0.81 -10.17
C ALA A 41 -5.99 -0.92 -10.53
N GLY A 42 -6.40 -0.37 -11.67
CA GLY A 42 -7.80 -0.42 -12.13
C GLY A 42 -8.70 0.75 -11.64
N ILE A 43 -8.23 1.53 -10.67
CA ILE A 43 -8.88 2.74 -10.17
C ILE A 43 -7.93 3.93 -10.16
N ASN A 44 -8.46 5.12 -10.41
CA ASN A 44 -7.77 6.39 -10.22
C ASN A 44 -8.11 6.95 -8.84
N TYR A 45 -7.12 7.23 -7.97
CA TYR A 45 -7.38 7.69 -6.61
C TYR A 45 -6.33 8.68 -6.07
N VAL A 46 -6.71 9.46 -5.07
CA VAL A 46 -5.81 10.37 -4.36
C VAL A 46 -5.74 10.00 -2.88
N VAL A 47 -4.56 10.19 -2.29
CA VAL A 47 -4.32 10.02 -0.85
C VAL A 47 -4.02 11.37 -0.24
N ASP A 48 -5.01 11.96 0.43
CA ASP A 48 -4.89 13.24 1.12
C ASP A 48 -4.33 13.04 2.54
N ILE A 49 -3.06 13.36 2.72
CA ILE A 49 -2.32 13.18 3.99
C ILE A 49 -2.61 14.27 5.03
N THR A 50 -3.41 15.28 4.69
CA THR A 50 -3.92 16.27 5.65
C THR A 50 -5.14 15.74 6.41
N LYS A 51 -5.83 14.73 5.87
CA LYS A 51 -7.02 14.14 6.49
C LYS A 51 -6.68 13.11 7.58
N PRO A 52 -7.61 12.90 8.53
CA PRO A 52 -7.50 11.84 9.53
C PRO A 52 -7.37 10.44 8.89
N ALA A 53 -6.78 9.50 9.64
CA ALA A 53 -6.75 8.10 9.22
C ALA A 53 -8.19 7.58 8.98
N GLY A 54 -8.37 6.77 7.93
CA GLY A 54 -9.69 6.32 7.47
C GLY A 54 -10.39 7.28 6.50
N GLN A 55 -9.92 8.53 6.33
CA GLN A 55 -10.55 9.53 5.45
C GLN A 55 -9.62 10.06 4.35
N ARG A 56 -8.43 9.46 4.20
CA ARG A 56 -7.39 9.98 3.28
C ARG A 56 -7.64 9.63 1.83
N VAL A 57 -8.27 8.50 1.55
CA VAL A 57 -8.39 7.98 0.18
C VAL A 57 -9.67 8.50 -0.47
N SER A 58 -9.55 9.01 -1.70
CA SER A 58 -10.69 9.35 -2.55
C SER A 58 -10.49 8.75 -3.93
N ILE A 59 -11.32 7.77 -4.28
CA ILE A 59 -11.38 7.17 -5.61
C ILE A 59 -12.14 8.14 -6.53
N LYS A 60 -11.59 8.40 -7.71
CA LYS A 60 -12.12 9.36 -8.69
C LYS A 60 -12.88 8.65 -9.80
N THR A 61 -12.25 7.68 -10.43
CA THR A 61 -12.80 6.93 -11.57
C THR A 61 -12.17 5.54 -11.64
N MET A 62 -12.73 4.68 -12.47
CA MET A 62 -12.02 3.51 -12.99
C MET A 62 -10.95 3.96 -14.00
N THR A 63 -9.86 3.21 -14.14
CA THR A 63 -8.81 3.56 -15.12
C THR A 63 -9.28 3.47 -16.58
N ASN A 64 -10.35 2.74 -16.86
CA ASN A 64 -11.00 2.69 -18.18
C ASN A 64 -11.94 3.87 -18.47
N GLY A 65 -11.96 4.91 -17.62
CA GLY A 65 -12.83 6.08 -17.75
C GLY A 65 -14.22 5.93 -17.14
N GLY A 66 -14.61 4.74 -16.68
CA GLY A 66 -15.89 4.51 -16.01
C GLY A 66 -15.99 5.18 -14.64
N ALA A 67 -17.21 5.44 -14.19
CA ALA A 67 -17.45 5.91 -12.83
C ALA A 67 -17.20 4.80 -11.80
N PHE A 68 -16.56 5.14 -10.68
CA PHE A 68 -16.51 4.27 -9.52
C PHE A 68 -17.82 4.40 -8.72
N GLN A 69 -18.43 3.28 -8.36
CA GLN A 69 -19.70 3.20 -7.64
C GLN A 69 -19.46 2.56 -6.28
N LEU A 70 -19.74 3.29 -5.20
CA LEU A 70 -19.41 2.86 -3.84
C LEU A 70 -20.20 1.62 -3.40
N ASP A 71 -21.42 1.46 -3.89
CA ASP A 71 -22.36 0.39 -3.58
C ASP A 71 -22.25 -0.81 -4.52
N ARG A 72 -21.28 -0.80 -5.44
CA ARG A 72 -21.06 -1.89 -6.40
C ARG A 72 -20.06 -2.92 -5.89
N THR A 73 -20.32 -4.19 -6.20
CA THR A 73 -19.37 -5.28 -6.00
C THR A 73 -18.34 -5.32 -7.13
N TYR A 74 -17.06 -5.34 -6.76
CA TYR A 74 -15.93 -5.47 -7.68
C TYR A 74 -15.14 -6.75 -7.38
N VAL A 75 -14.56 -7.33 -8.42
CA VAL A 75 -13.57 -8.40 -8.29
C VAL A 75 -12.21 -7.76 -8.08
N VAL A 76 -11.49 -8.20 -7.04
CA VAL A 76 -10.16 -7.73 -6.70
C VAL A 76 -9.20 -8.91 -6.68
N ALA A 77 -8.07 -8.76 -7.35
CA ALA A 77 -6.95 -9.69 -7.25
C ALA A 77 -6.02 -9.26 -6.12
N ILE A 78 -5.77 -10.15 -5.16
CA ILE A 78 -4.86 -9.96 -4.03
C ILE A 78 -3.99 -11.20 -3.87
N ASN A 79 -2.82 -11.06 -3.24
CA ASN A 79 -1.98 -12.21 -2.92
C ASN A 79 -2.59 -13.07 -1.80
N SER A 80 -2.07 -14.28 -1.65
CA SER A 80 -2.54 -15.24 -0.64
C SER A 80 -2.39 -14.74 0.80
N TYR A 81 -1.36 -13.94 1.10
CA TYR A 81 -1.18 -13.33 2.42
C TYR A 81 -2.36 -12.42 2.79
N ARG A 82 -2.81 -11.56 1.87
CA ARG A 82 -3.99 -10.70 2.08
C ARG A 82 -5.28 -11.49 2.16
N ALA A 83 -5.45 -12.49 1.29
CA ALA A 83 -6.65 -13.32 1.26
C ALA A 83 -6.87 -14.06 2.59
N GLN A 84 -5.78 -14.46 3.26
CA GLN A 84 -5.82 -15.09 4.58
C GLN A 84 -5.97 -14.10 5.75
N GLY A 85 -6.12 -12.79 5.48
CA GLY A 85 -6.28 -11.75 6.49
C GLY A 85 -4.97 -11.12 6.97
N GLY A 86 -3.84 -11.46 6.35
CA GLY A 86 -2.54 -10.86 6.63
C GLY A 86 -2.56 -9.33 6.54
N GLY A 87 -1.97 -8.67 7.53
CA GLY A 87 -1.99 -7.21 7.65
C GLY A 87 -3.30 -6.62 8.20
N GLY A 88 -4.35 -7.43 8.40
CA GLY A 88 -5.61 -7.00 9.03
C GLY A 88 -6.55 -6.18 8.13
N HIS A 89 -6.25 -6.08 6.83
CA HIS A 89 -7.02 -5.23 5.90
C HIS A 89 -8.47 -5.69 5.74
N LEU A 90 -8.71 -7.00 5.62
CA LEU A 90 -10.05 -7.57 5.50
C LEU A 90 -10.86 -7.37 6.79
N ALA A 91 -10.24 -7.63 7.95
CA ALA A 91 -10.88 -7.41 9.25
C ALA A 91 -11.25 -5.94 9.48
N ALA A 92 -10.38 -5.00 9.08
CA ALA A 92 -10.68 -3.56 9.13
C ALA A 92 -11.86 -3.15 8.22
N ALA A 93 -12.15 -3.95 7.19
CA ALA A 93 -13.33 -3.80 6.32
C ALA A 93 -14.55 -4.61 6.81
N GLY A 94 -14.49 -5.21 8.01
CA GLY A 94 -15.57 -6.03 8.57
C GLY A 94 -15.71 -7.41 7.92
N ILE A 95 -14.68 -7.89 7.22
CA ILE A 95 -14.65 -9.20 6.57
C ILE A 95 -13.84 -10.16 7.45
N THR A 96 -14.52 -11.15 8.03
CA THR A 96 -13.86 -12.22 8.81
C THR A 96 -13.10 -13.17 7.90
N SER A 97 -12.19 -13.98 8.47
CA SER A 97 -11.48 -15.01 7.69
C SER A 97 -12.43 -16.01 7.03
N GLU A 98 -13.54 -16.35 7.69
CA GLU A 98 -14.57 -17.24 7.15
C GLU A 98 -15.29 -16.59 5.94
N MET A 99 -15.74 -15.33 6.10
CA MET A 99 -16.32 -14.56 4.99
C MET A 99 -15.35 -14.37 3.84
N ALA A 100 -14.04 -14.27 4.11
CA ALA A 100 -13.03 -14.10 3.09
C ALA A 100 -12.90 -15.36 2.23
N LEU A 101 -12.90 -16.55 2.83
CA LEU A 101 -12.83 -17.83 2.12
C LEU A 101 -14.02 -18.01 1.18
N ASP A 102 -15.23 -17.70 1.64
CA ASP A 102 -16.45 -17.80 0.83
C ASP A 102 -16.50 -16.80 -0.34
N ARG A 103 -15.64 -15.78 -0.33
CA ARG A 103 -15.54 -14.75 -1.39
C ARG A 103 -14.45 -15.05 -2.40
N ILE A 104 -13.69 -16.14 -2.25
CA ILE A 104 -12.65 -16.52 -3.20
C ILE A 104 -13.31 -17.07 -4.47
N LEU A 105 -13.26 -16.30 -5.56
CA LEU A 105 -13.74 -16.74 -6.87
C LEU A 105 -12.73 -17.66 -7.57
N TYR A 106 -11.45 -17.40 -7.37
CA TYR A 106 -10.35 -18.13 -8.01
C TYR A 106 -9.05 -17.92 -7.22
N SER A 107 -8.22 -18.95 -7.16
CA SER A 107 -6.83 -18.90 -6.68
C SER A 107 -5.94 -19.66 -7.64
N THR A 108 -4.71 -19.17 -7.84
CA THR A 108 -3.73 -19.85 -8.69
C THR A 108 -3.12 -21.06 -7.99
N ASP A 109 -2.70 -22.07 -8.77
CA ASP A 109 -2.06 -23.28 -8.22
C ASP A 109 -0.61 -23.04 -7.79
N LYS A 110 0.09 -22.14 -8.48
CA LYS A 110 1.49 -21.80 -8.22
C LYS A 110 1.60 -20.43 -7.55
N ASP A 111 2.78 -20.15 -7.01
CA ASP A 111 3.05 -18.85 -6.40
C ASP A 111 3.28 -17.75 -7.45
N LEU A 112 3.22 -16.50 -7.02
CA LEU A 112 3.45 -15.34 -7.89
C LEU A 112 4.82 -15.39 -8.57
N ARG A 113 5.84 -15.95 -7.91
CA ARG A 113 7.20 -16.01 -8.44
C ARG A 113 7.27 -16.93 -9.66
N PHE A 114 6.60 -18.08 -9.59
CA PHE A 114 6.48 -19.00 -10.72
C PHE A 114 5.89 -18.30 -11.94
N TYR A 115 4.76 -17.61 -11.79
CA TYR A 115 4.12 -16.93 -12.93
C TYR A 115 4.93 -15.73 -13.45
N LEU A 116 5.67 -15.04 -12.58
CA LEU A 116 6.61 -14.01 -13.02
C LEU A 116 7.75 -14.63 -13.85
N MET A 117 8.32 -15.75 -13.42
CA MET A 117 9.35 -16.47 -14.17
C MET A 117 8.81 -16.96 -15.51
N GLU A 118 7.66 -17.63 -15.52
CA GLU A 118 7.00 -18.10 -16.74
C GLU A 118 6.73 -16.93 -17.71
N ALA A 119 6.30 -15.77 -17.20
CA ALA A 119 6.09 -14.58 -18.03
C ALA A 119 7.40 -14.10 -18.69
N PHE A 120 8.52 -14.08 -17.96
CA PHE A 120 9.82 -13.71 -18.54
C PHE A 120 10.33 -14.76 -19.53
N GLU A 121 10.16 -16.04 -19.24
CA GLU A 121 10.58 -17.14 -20.13
C GLU A 121 9.79 -17.15 -21.45
N THR A 122 8.49 -16.87 -21.40
CA THR A 122 7.60 -16.96 -22.56
C THR A 122 7.50 -15.67 -23.37
N LYS A 123 7.56 -14.50 -22.72
CA LYS A 123 7.42 -13.19 -23.38
C LYS A 123 8.76 -12.51 -23.66
N GLY A 124 9.85 -13.01 -23.09
CA GLY A 124 11.16 -12.40 -23.21
C GLY A 124 11.23 -11.06 -22.45
N GLU A 125 11.59 -9.99 -23.15
CA GLU A 125 11.72 -8.66 -22.55
C GLU A 125 10.34 -8.09 -22.18
N ILE A 126 10.16 -7.80 -20.89
CA ILE A 126 8.96 -7.12 -20.37
C ILE A 126 9.36 -5.70 -19.97
N VAL A 127 8.79 -4.71 -20.66
CA VAL A 127 8.95 -3.29 -20.31
C VAL A 127 7.72 -2.84 -19.52
N PRO A 128 7.82 -2.66 -18.19
CA PRO A 128 6.69 -2.24 -17.38
C PRO A 128 6.31 -0.78 -17.66
N THR A 129 5.01 -0.49 -17.65
CA THR A 129 4.49 0.88 -17.70
C THR A 129 4.06 1.35 -16.32
N VAL A 130 4.05 2.66 -16.11
CA VAL A 130 3.53 3.28 -14.89
C VAL A 130 2.12 3.80 -15.15
N ASP A 131 1.15 3.30 -14.41
CA ASP A 131 -0.26 3.63 -14.61
C ASP A 131 -0.60 5.09 -14.26
N ASN A 132 0.22 5.76 -13.46
CA ASN A 132 -0.02 7.12 -12.93
C ASN A 132 -1.43 7.31 -12.35
N ASN A 133 -2.01 6.23 -11.82
CA ASN A 133 -3.39 6.16 -11.39
C ASN A 133 -3.57 6.63 -9.93
N TRP A 134 -2.51 7.00 -9.24
CA TRP A 134 -2.63 7.57 -7.90
C TRP A 134 -1.55 8.57 -7.55
N LEU A 135 -1.89 9.45 -6.63
CA LEU A 135 -0.95 10.40 -6.04
C LEU A 135 -1.28 10.70 -4.59
N VAL A 136 -0.27 11.17 -3.87
CA VAL A 136 -0.40 11.67 -2.50
C VAL A 136 -0.47 13.20 -2.56
N ILE A 137 -1.39 13.81 -1.81
CA ILE A 137 -1.58 15.26 -1.77
C ILE A 137 -1.61 15.79 -0.34
N PRO A 138 -1.19 17.04 -0.11
CA PRO A 138 -0.67 18.01 -1.08
C PRO A 138 0.82 17.80 -1.41
N ASN A 139 1.21 18.11 -2.65
CA ASN A 139 2.55 17.82 -3.17
C ASN A 139 3.69 18.43 -2.32
N LEU A 140 3.53 19.65 -1.82
CA LEU A 140 4.54 20.29 -0.95
C LEU A 140 4.80 19.47 0.32
N TRP A 141 3.74 18.93 0.94
CA TRP A 141 3.85 18.13 2.16
C TRP A 141 4.48 16.77 1.87
N VAL A 142 4.13 16.16 0.74
CA VAL A 142 4.75 14.91 0.28
C VAL A 142 6.24 15.11 0.07
N GLN A 143 6.66 16.14 -0.66
CA GLN A 143 8.08 16.42 -0.92
C GLN A 143 8.86 16.66 0.38
N ARG A 144 8.31 17.46 1.30
CA ARG A 144 8.93 17.74 2.60
C ARG A 144 9.00 16.50 3.48
N GLY A 145 7.88 15.79 3.62
CA GLY A 145 7.81 14.55 4.40
C GLY A 145 8.72 13.45 3.85
N MET A 146 8.83 13.31 2.52
CA MET A 146 9.79 12.41 1.88
C MET A 146 11.23 12.75 2.26
N LYS A 147 11.61 14.04 2.17
CA LYS A 147 12.94 14.50 2.59
C LYS A 147 13.24 14.16 4.05
N ASN A 148 12.24 14.27 4.92
CA ASN A 148 12.36 13.96 6.35
C ASN A 148 12.45 12.44 6.62
N SER A 149 11.68 11.63 5.88
CA SER A 149 11.57 10.19 6.10
C SER A 149 12.66 9.36 5.40
N TYR A 150 13.15 9.80 4.25
CA TYR A 150 14.14 9.06 3.45
C TYR A 150 15.40 8.65 4.24
N PRO A 151 16.10 9.56 4.96
CA PRO A 151 17.30 9.18 5.71
C PRO A 151 17.01 8.25 6.90
N LYS A 152 15.74 8.14 7.33
CA LYS A 152 15.31 7.25 8.42
C LYS A 152 14.97 5.85 7.91
N LEU A 153 14.50 5.74 6.66
CA LEU A 153 14.25 4.45 6.01
C LEU A 153 15.53 3.81 5.50
N TYR A 154 16.41 4.62 4.90
CA TYR A 154 17.62 4.19 4.22
C TYR A 154 18.82 4.88 4.87
N THR A 155 19.24 4.39 6.03
CA THR A 155 20.44 4.91 6.66
C THR A 155 21.63 4.56 5.79
N THR A 156 22.43 5.56 5.41
CA THR A 156 23.70 5.33 4.73
C THR A 156 24.60 4.50 5.65
N PRO A 157 25.33 3.49 5.12
CA PRO A 157 26.32 2.74 5.88
C PRO A 157 27.38 3.63 6.54
#